data_AF-A0A0M3HH52-F1
#
_entry.id   AF-A0A0M3HH52-F1
#
_cell.length_a   1.000
_cell.length_b   1.000
_cell.length_c   1.000
_cell.angle_alpha   90.00
_cell.angle_beta   90.00
_cell.angle_gamma   90.00
#
_symmetry.space_group_name_H-M   'P 1'
#
loop_
_entity.id
_entity.type
_entity.pdbx_description
1 polymer ?
#
loop_
_entity_poly.entity_id
_entity_poly.type
_entity_poly.pdbx_seq_one_letter_code
_entity_poly.pdbx_strand_id
1 'polypeptide(L)'
;MDESELACDLLWADPVIDLTGYVRNSVRGVSVCFGEDTVLRLCNNLKLDMIVRAHQMMMNGFGFFCKRKLVTVFSAPRYDPDKANFLQN
;
A
#
# COMPACT_ATOMS: atom_id res chain seq x y z
N MET A 1 -2.34 18.23 19.16
CA MET A 1 -3.75 17.97 18.82
C MET A 1 -3.78 16.51 18.40
N ASP A 2 -4.68 15.74 19.00
CA ASP A 2 -4.77 14.28 18.98
C ASP A 2 -5.03 13.74 17.55
N GLU A 3 -3.97 13.65 16.74
CA GLU A 3 -4.02 12.87 15.51
C GLU A 3 -3.90 11.40 15.91
N SER A 4 -4.99 10.65 15.74
CA SER A 4 -4.99 9.20 15.95
C SER A 4 -3.89 8.57 15.10
N GLU A 5 -2.87 7.98 15.74
CA GLU A 5 -1.79 7.25 15.06
C GLU A 5 -2.35 6.20 14.10
N LEU A 6 -3.46 5.56 14.48
CA LEU A 6 -4.20 4.63 13.62
C LEU A 6 -4.76 5.32 12.37
N ALA A 7 -5.39 6.49 12.50
CA ALA A 7 -5.91 7.23 11.35
C ALA A 7 -4.77 7.66 10.40
N CYS A 8 -3.65 8.09 10.97
CA CYS A 8 -2.43 8.39 10.21
C CYS A 8 -1.95 7.16 9.43
N ASP A 9 -1.85 5.99 10.08
CA ASP A 9 -1.38 4.76 9.45
C ASP A 9 -2.33 4.22 8.38
N LEU A 10 -3.64 4.33 8.58
CA LEU A 10 -4.63 3.95 7.57
C LEU A 10 -4.51 4.79 6.29
N LEU A 11 -4.05 6.03 6.39
CA LEU A 11 -3.94 6.95 5.25
C LEU A 11 -2.55 6.92 4.58
N TRP A 12 -1.48 6.72 5.34
CA TRP A 12 -0.12 6.97 4.88
C TRP A 12 0.83 5.76 4.89
N ALA A 13 0.42 4.61 5.44
CA ALA A 13 1.28 3.44 5.46
C ALA A 13 1.46 2.83 4.06
N ASP A 14 2.66 2.32 3.75
CA ASP A 14 3.01 1.75 2.44
C ASP A 14 3.58 0.32 2.51
N PRO A 15 3.15 -0.63 1.64
CA PRO A 15 3.79 -1.94 1.53
C PRO A 15 5.17 -1.82 0.89
N VAL A 16 6.13 -2.61 1.37
CA VAL A 16 7.49 -2.69 0.83
C VAL A 16 7.92 -4.15 0.63
N ILE A 17 8.48 -4.44 -0.54
CA ILE A 17 9.03 -5.76 -0.88
C ILE A 17 10.28 -6.03 -0.03
N ASP A 18 10.48 -7.28 0.38
CA ASP A 18 11.61 -7.73 1.21
C ASP A 18 11.70 -7.08 2.61
N LEU A 19 10.60 -6.49 3.09
CA LEU A 19 10.47 -6.00 4.46
C LEU A 19 9.78 -7.05 5.36
N THR A 20 10.23 -7.15 6.61
CA THR A 20 9.52 -7.88 7.68
C THR A 20 9.12 -6.90 8.78
N GLY A 21 7.87 -6.97 9.23
CA GLY A 21 7.32 -6.09 10.26
C GLY A 21 7.02 -4.68 9.74
N TYR A 22 7.27 -3.68 10.59
CA TYR A 22 7.05 -2.26 10.31
C TYR A 22 8.34 -1.45 10.47
N VAL A 23 8.55 -0.46 9.61
CA VAL A 23 9.65 0.52 9.74
C VAL A 23 9.14 1.92 9.44
N ARG A 24 9.79 2.97 9.94
CA ARG A 24 9.38 4.36 9.65
C ARG A 24 9.41 4.64 8.15
N ASN A 25 8.35 5.25 7.62
CA ASN A 25 8.28 5.61 6.21
C ASN A 25 9.07 6.90 5.92
N SER A 26 10.34 6.77 5.55
CA SER A 26 11.21 7.91 5.24
C SER A 26 10.81 8.64 3.96
N VAL A 27 10.16 7.97 3.00
CA VAL A 27 9.73 8.55 1.72
C VAL A 27 8.55 9.50 1.92
N ARG A 28 7.62 9.17 2.81
CA ARG A 28 6.45 10.01 3.14
C ARG A 28 6.74 11.00 4.28
N GLY A 29 7.71 10.71 5.14
CA GLY A 29 8.02 11.50 6.33
C GLY A 29 7.07 11.27 7.51
N VAL A 30 6.00 10.50 7.31
CA VAL A 30 4.92 10.20 8.25
C VAL A 30 4.53 8.72 8.12
N SER A 31 3.99 8.11 9.18
CA SER A 31 3.58 6.70 9.23
C SER A 31 4.73 5.71 8.99
N VAL A 32 4.40 4.47 8.61
CA VAL A 32 5.25 3.29 8.53
C VAL A 32 5.18 2.62 7.16
N CYS A 33 6.26 1.96 6.76
CA CYS A 33 6.24 0.92 5.75
C CYS A 33 5.98 -0.43 6.41
N PHE A 34 5.34 -1.37 5.71
CA PHE A 34 5.05 -2.71 6.23
C PHE A 34 5.35 -3.85 5.25
N GLY A 35 5.71 -5.00 5.81
CA GLY A 35 6.07 -6.22 5.08
C GLY A 35 4.92 -7.17 4.78
N GLU A 36 5.22 -8.22 4.01
CA GLU A 36 4.25 -9.27 3.67
C GLU A 36 3.73 -10.03 4.91
N ASP A 37 4.59 -10.26 5.91
CA ASP A 37 4.24 -10.93 7.16
C ASP A 37 3.08 -10.24 7.88
N THR A 38 3.05 -8.91 7.79
CA THR A 38 2.05 -8.07 8.42
C THR A 38 0.72 -8.17 7.70
N VAL A 39 0.73 -8.18 6.37
CA VAL A 39 -0.47 -8.39 5.56
C VAL A 39 -1.07 -9.77 5.85
N LEU A 40 -0.24 -10.83 5.87
CA LEU A 40 -0.70 -12.19 6.17
C LEU A 40 -1.31 -12.29 7.57
N ARG A 41 -0.63 -11.73 8.57
CA ARG A 41 -1.09 -11.72 9.97
C ARG A 41 -2.42 -10.99 10.11
N LEU A 42 -2.56 -9.81 9.49
CA LEU A 42 -3.78 -9.02 9.55
C LEU A 42 -4.95 -9.74 8.87
N CYS A 43 -4.75 -10.25 7.65
CA CYS A 43 -5.77 -11.01 6.94
C CYS A 43 -6.21 -12.25 7.72
N ASN A 44 -5.29 -12.97 8.33
CA ASN A 44 -5.63 -14.13 9.17
C ASN A 44 -6.43 -13.73 10.42
N ASN A 45 -5.98 -12.71 11.16
CA ASN A 45 -6.61 -12.28 12.39
C ASN A 45 -8.02 -11.72 12.16
N LEU A 46 -8.22 -10.99 11.06
CA LEU A 46 -9.50 -10.38 10.71
C LEU A 46 -10.35 -11.26 9.78
N LYS A 47 -9.88 -12.47 9.44
CA LYS A 47 -10.54 -13.39 8.50
C LYS A 47 -10.87 -12.73 7.15
N LEU A 48 -9.92 -11.97 6.62
CA LEU A 48 -10.03 -11.29 5.32
C LEU A 48 -9.37 -12.11 4.21
N ASP A 49 -9.99 -12.10 3.04
CA ASP A 49 -9.39 -12.69 1.85
C ASP A 49 -8.24 -11.83 1.31
N MET A 50 -8.42 -10.50 1.29
CA MET A 50 -7.48 -9.54 0.71
C MET A 50 -7.70 -8.13 1.28
N ILE A 51 -6.64 -7.31 1.25
CA ILE A 51 -6.68 -5.86 1.48
C ILE A 51 -6.71 -5.14 0.13
N VAL A 52 -7.66 -4.22 -0.06
CA VAL A 52 -7.72 -3.33 -1.23
C VAL A 52 -7.35 -1.92 -0.79
N ARG A 53 -6.36 -1.31 -1.45
CA ARG A 53 -5.91 0.05 -1.14
C ARG A 53 -5.59 0.89 -2.39
N ALA A 54 -5.27 2.17 -2.18
CA ALA A 54 -4.79 3.09 -3.22
C ALA A 54 -3.42 3.71 -2.86
N HIS A 55 -3.20 5.01 -3.07
CA HIS A 55 -2.08 5.84 -2.57
C HIS A 55 -0.71 5.74 -3.26
N GLN A 56 -0.30 4.56 -3.72
CA GLN A 56 0.90 4.41 -4.54
C GLN A 56 0.52 4.39 -6.03
N MET A 57 1.20 5.20 -6.84
CA MET A 57 1.03 5.15 -8.29
C MET A 57 1.47 3.77 -8.78
N MET A 58 0.60 3.12 -9.54
CA MET A 58 0.85 1.82 -10.16
C MET A 58 0.90 1.98 -11.66
N MET A 59 1.97 1.45 -12.27
CA MET A 59 2.22 1.61 -13.71
C MET A 59 1.00 1.15 -14.52
N ASN A 60 0.49 -0.05 -14.23
CA ASN A 60 -0.64 -0.64 -14.95
C ASN A 60 -2.00 -0.29 -14.32
N GLY A 61 -2.09 0.79 -13.55
CA GLY A 61 -3.30 1.16 -12.80
C GLY A 61 -3.62 0.25 -11.60
N PHE A 62 -2.95 -0.89 -11.46
CA PHE A 62 -2.99 -1.71 -10.25
C PHE A 62 -1.71 -2.54 -10.07
N GLY A 63 -1.51 -3.07 -8.87
CA GLY A 63 -0.41 -3.99 -8.55
C GLY A 63 -0.77 -4.91 -7.40
N PHE A 64 -0.40 -6.18 -7.50
CA PHE A 64 -0.56 -7.16 -6.42
C PHE A 64 0.68 -7.23 -5.54
N PHE A 65 0.46 -7.48 -4.26
CA PHE A 65 1.48 -7.69 -3.24
C PHE A 65 1.11 -8.91 -2.38
N CYS A 66 2.09 -9.53 -1.71
CA CYS A 66 1.88 -10.60 -0.74
C CYS A 66 1.02 -11.75 -1.30
N LYS A 67 1.47 -12.40 -2.37
CA LYS A 67 0.73 -13.51 -3.03
C LYS A 67 -0.75 -13.18 -3.30
N ARG A 68 -1.02 -11.95 -3.75
CA ARG A 68 -2.36 -11.40 -4.02
C ARG A 68 -3.24 -11.25 -2.77
N LYS A 69 -2.67 -11.16 -1.58
CA LYS A 69 -3.39 -10.79 -0.34
C LYS A 69 -3.52 -9.28 -0.16
N LEU A 70 -2.83 -8.48 -0.97
CA LEU A 70 -3.06 -7.04 -1.07
C LEU A 70 -3.04 -6.62 -2.54
N VAL A 71 -3.95 -5.71 -2.91
CA VAL A 71 -3.95 -5.03 -4.20
C VAL A 71 -3.94 -3.53 -3.99
N THR A 72 -3.06 -2.85 -4.72
CA THR A 72 -3.09 -1.39 -4.86
C THR A 72 -3.75 -1.04 -6.18
N VAL A 73 -4.76 -0.17 -6.14
CA VAL A 73 -5.48 0.36 -7.30
C VAL A 73 -5.18 1.86 -7.43
N PHE A 74 -4.91 2.31 -8.65
CA PHE A 74 -4.60 3.69 -8.96
C PHE A 74 -5.33 4.15 -10.22
N SER A 75 -6.30 5.04 -10.06
CA SER A 75 -7.28 5.42 -11.08
C SER A 75 -7.02 6.76 -11.76
N ALA A 76 -5.88 7.41 -11.48
CA ALA A 76 -5.48 8.65 -12.14
C ALA A 76 -4.46 8.34 -13.27
N PRO A 77 -4.90 8.15 -14.53
CA PRO A 77 -3.98 7.90 -15.64
C PRO A 77 -3.13 9.14 -15.94
N ARG A 78 -1.91 8.93 -16.44
CA ARG A 78 -0.92 10.00 -16.70
C ARG A 78 -0.69 10.92 -15.50
N TYR A 79 -0.64 10.32 -14.32
CA TYR A 79 -0.44 11.06 -13.07
C TYR A 79 0.90 11.82 -13.06
N ASP A 80 1.94 11.19 -13.61
CA ASP A 80 3.25 11.79 -13.82
C ASP A 80 3.50 11.89 -15.34
N PRO A 81 3.72 13.09 -15.90
CA PRO A 81 3.97 13.29 -17.32
C PRO A 81 5.15 12.44 -17.86
N ASP A 82 6.12 12.13 -17.00
CA ASP A 82 7.32 11.37 -17.34
C ASP A 82 7.16 9.86 -17.08
N LYS A 83 6.10 9.45 -16.36
CA LYS A 83 5.79 8.05 -16.04
C LYS A 83 4.36 7.73 -16.43
N ALA A 84 4.19 7.36 -17.69
CA ALA A 84 2.87 7.15 -18.26
C ALA A 84 2.22 5.86 -17.70
N ASN A 85 1.34 6.00 -16.70
CA ASN A 85 0.57 4.90 -16.14
C ASN A 85 -0.76 4.69 -16.90
N PHE A 86 -0.91 3.53 -17.55
CA PHE A 86 -2.08 3.15 -18.34
C PHE A 86 -2.58 1.77 -17.94
N LEU A 87 -3.90 1.56 -17.99
CA LEU A 87 -4.46 0.21 -18.06
C LEU A 87 -4.10 -0.35 -19.43
N GLN A 88 -3.24 -1.38 -19.47
CA GLN A 88 -3.04 -2.15 -20.70
C GLN A 88 -4.29 -3.01 -20.89
N ASN A 89 -5.10 -2.67 -21.89
CA ASN A 89 -6.22 -3.49 -22.37
C ASN A 89 -5.72 -4.55 -23.33
#